data_AF-A0A5P2D140-F1
#
_entry.id   AF-A0A5P2D140-F1
#
_cell.length_a   1.000
_cell.length_b   1.000
_cell.length_c   1.000
_cell.angle_alpha   90.00
_cell.angle_beta   90.00
_cell.angle_gamma   90.00
#
_symmetry.space_group_name_H-M   'P 1'
#
loop_
_entity.id
_entity.type
_entity.pdbx_description
1 polymer ?
#
loop_
_entity_poly.entity_id
_entity_poly.type
_entity_poly.pdbx_seq_one_letter_code
_entity_poly.pdbx_strand_id
1 'polypeptide(L)'
;MMGVLPDLDPKTGLLPPGRYPASLSHLERAYVSAPGFADSSTRRHLWEEWQCHRAIVEAETGDIARTWLGGSFVSAKLDPGDIDVTYLLHSHVYDALDRDSLVSLDDLTDRSWCVERGMRIDAT
;
A
#
# COMPACT_ATOMS: atom_id res chain seq x y z
N MET A 1 -2.54 16.96 13.34
CA MET A 1 -3.59 16.18 14.03
C MET A 1 -3.39 14.73 13.59
N MET A 2 -2.93 13.84 14.48
CA MET A 2 -2.87 12.41 14.17
C MET A 2 -4.31 11.89 14.13
N GLY A 3 -4.80 11.55 12.94
CA GLY A 3 -6.12 10.96 12.78
C GLY A 3 -6.17 9.57 13.39
N VAL A 4 -7.28 9.27 14.08
CA VAL A 4 -7.61 7.91 14.52
C VAL A 4 -8.24 7.20 13.33
N LEU A 5 -7.76 6.00 12.98
CA LEU A 5 -8.44 5.15 12.01
C LEU A 5 -9.78 4.71 12.63
N PRO A 6 -10.91 4.83 11.92
CA PRO A 6 -12.17 4.37 12.46
C PRO A 6 -12.15 2.84 12.57
N ASP A 7 -12.98 2.33 13.49
CA ASP A 7 -13.21 0.89 13.58
C ASP A 7 -13.85 0.37 12.28
N LEU A 8 -13.52 -0.87 11.93
CA LEU A 8 -14.18 -1.58 10.84
C LEU A 8 -15.65 -1.82 11.20
N ASP A 9 -16.54 -1.68 10.24
CA ASP A 9 -17.94 -2.02 10.43
C ASP A 9 -18.06 -3.53 10.74
N PRO A 10 -18.71 -3.92 11.85
CA PRO A 10 -18.72 -5.30 12.31
C PRO A 10 -19.55 -6.25 11.43
N LYS A 11 -20.40 -5.72 10.53
CA LYS A 11 -21.22 -6.53 9.62
C LYS A 11 -20.50 -6.80 8.30
N THR A 12 -19.79 -5.80 7.80
CA THR A 12 -19.15 -5.83 6.48
C THR A 12 -17.65 -6.08 6.55
N GLY A 13 -17.02 -5.80 7.68
CA GLY A 13 -15.57 -5.85 7.85
C GLY A 13 -14.84 -4.74 7.09
N LEU A 14 -15.54 -3.70 6.65
CA LEU A 14 -14.97 -2.60 5.85
C LEU A 14 -14.83 -1.33 6.68
N LEU A 15 -13.91 -0.47 6.28
CA LEU A 15 -13.90 0.91 6.76
C LEU A 15 -15.21 1.61 6.32
N PRO A 16 -15.75 2.53 7.13
CA PRO A 16 -16.80 3.41 6.66
C PRO A 16 -16.33 4.22 5.44
N PRO A 17 -17.24 4.70 4.58
CA PRO A 17 -16.86 5.53 3.44
C PRO A 17 -16.14 6.81 3.89
N GLY A 18 -14.92 7.04 3.38
CA GLY A 18 -14.15 8.24 3.71
C GLY A 18 -12.68 8.14 3.35
N ARG A 19 -11.93 9.20 3.72
CA ARG A 19 -10.47 9.25 3.63
C ARG A 19 -9.92 9.48 5.03
N TYR A 20 -9.14 8.53 5.53
CA TYR A 20 -8.66 8.54 6.90
C TYR A 20 -7.14 8.73 6.93
N PRO A 21 -6.64 9.88 7.39
CA PRO A 21 -5.20 10.09 7.49
C PRO A 21 -4.62 9.21 8.59
N ALA A 22 -3.56 8.48 8.26
CA ALA A 22 -2.83 7.62 9.20
C ALA A 22 -1.33 7.67 8.90
N SER A 23 -0.51 7.48 9.94
CA SER A 23 0.92 7.23 9.77
C SER A 23 1.16 5.77 9.38
N LEU A 24 2.31 5.48 8.77
CA LEU A 24 2.73 4.09 8.48
C LEU A 24 2.71 3.22 9.73
N SER A 25 3.23 3.72 10.85
CA SER A 25 3.21 3.01 12.13
C SER A 25 1.81 2.74 12.66
N HIS A 26 0.84 3.61 12.35
CA HIS A 26 -0.55 3.39 12.72
C HIS A 26 -1.19 2.31 11.85
N LEU A 27 -0.94 2.34 10.54
CA LEU A 27 -1.41 1.32 9.60
C LEU A 27 -0.84 -0.06 9.96
N GLU A 28 0.45 -0.17 10.26
CA GLU A 28 1.09 -1.43 10.67
C GLU A 28 0.44 -1.99 11.95
N ARG A 29 0.23 -1.14 12.97
CA ARG A 29 -0.43 -1.57 14.19
C ARG A 29 -1.87 -2.03 13.95
N ALA A 30 -2.60 -1.36 13.07
CA ALA A 30 -4.01 -1.65 12.80
C ALA A 30 -4.21 -2.89 11.92
N TYR A 31 -3.36 -3.08 10.90
CA TYR A 31 -3.60 -4.07 9.85
C TYR A 31 -2.55 -5.18 9.75
N VAL A 32 -1.49 -5.15 10.57
CA VAL A 32 -0.46 -6.19 10.60
C VAL A 32 -0.31 -6.78 12.00
N SER A 33 -0.16 -5.92 13.00
CA SER A 33 0.13 -6.35 14.38
C SER A 33 -1.09 -6.41 15.29
N ALA A 34 -2.29 -6.08 14.79
CA ALA A 34 -3.50 -6.12 15.59
C ALA A 34 -3.84 -7.57 15.98
N PRO A 35 -4.36 -7.83 17.20
CA PRO A 35 -4.70 -9.18 17.66
C PRO A 35 -5.65 -9.94 16.73
N GLY A 36 -6.59 -9.24 16.06
CA GLY A 36 -7.50 -9.87 15.10
C GLY A 36 -6.84 -10.41 13.83
N PHE A 37 -5.56 -10.09 13.61
CA PHE A 37 -4.77 -10.56 12.47
C PHE A 37 -3.56 -11.41 12.91
N ALA A 38 -3.51 -11.85 14.17
CA ALA A 38 -2.40 -12.65 14.71
C ALA A 38 -2.18 -13.96 13.93
N ASP A 39 -3.26 -14.56 13.42
CA ASP A 39 -3.23 -15.80 12.63
C ASP A 39 -3.11 -15.56 11.11
N SER A 40 -2.91 -14.32 10.67
CA SER A 40 -2.73 -14.02 9.24
C SER A 40 -1.40 -14.57 8.73
N SER A 41 -1.46 -15.26 7.60
CA SER A 41 -0.30 -15.82 6.90
C SER A 41 0.34 -14.85 5.89
N THR A 42 -0.35 -13.75 5.55
CA THR A 42 0.01 -12.87 4.42
C THR A 42 0.33 -11.44 4.83
N ARG A 43 -0.38 -10.86 5.82
CA ARG A 43 -0.32 -9.42 6.13
C ARG A 43 1.07 -8.89 6.43
N ARG A 44 1.89 -9.63 7.18
CA ARG A 44 3.27 -9.23 7.49
C ARG A 44 4.15 -9.20 6.25
N HIS A 45 4.08 -10.25 5.44
CA HIS A 45 4.87 -10.34 4.22
C HIS A 45 4.46 -9.28 3.20
N LEU A 46 3.16 -9.04 3.05
CA LEU A 46 2.64 -7.95 2.20
C LEU A 46 3.12 -6.58 2.67
N TRP A 47 3.14 -6.34 3.98
CA TRP A 47 3.64 -5.10 4.54
C TRP A 47 5.13 -4.87 4.25
N GLU A 48 5.96 -5.90 4.47
CA GLU A 48 7.40 -5.88 4.18
C GLU A 48 7.66 -5.65 2.69
N GLU A 49 6.94 -6.37 1.84
CA GLU A 49 7.03 -6.26 0.38
C GLU A 49 6.63 -4.86 -0.11
N TRP A 50 5.51 -4.33 0.37
CA TRP A 50 5.07 -2.97 0.04
C TRP A 50 6.01 -1.89 0.55
N GLN A 51 6.65 -2.09 1.70
CA GLN A 51 7.66 -1.15 2.19
C GLN A 51 8.88 -1.09 1.27
N CYS A 52 9.30 -2.23 0.70
CA CYS A 52 10.33 -2.26 -0.35
C CYS A 52 9.84 -1.57 -1.62
N HIS A 53 8.63 -1.89 -2.10
CA HIS A 53 8.03 -1.25 -3.27
C HIS A 53 7.97 0.29 -3.12
N ARG A 54 7.45 0.76 -1.98
CA ARG A 54 7.38 2.19 -1.64
C ARG A 54 8.77 2.85 -1.64
N ALA A 55 9.78 2.17 -1.10
CA ALA A 55 11.15 2.70 -1.08
C ALA A 55 11.75 2.82 -2.49
N ILE A 56 11.42 1.91 -3.42
CA ILE A 56 11.84 2.02 -4.82
C ILE A 56 11.16 3.23 -5.47
N VAL A 57 9.84 3.37 -5.31
CA VAL A 57 9.10 4.54 -5.83
C VAL A 57 9.68 5.84 -5.27
N GLU A 58 9.95 5.90 -3.96
CA GLU A 58 10.54 7.08 -3.32
C GLU A 58 11.97 7.36 -3.82
N ALA A 59 12.75 6.34 -4.16
CA ALA A 59 14.08 6.49 -4.75
C ALA A 59 14.03 7.05 -6.18
N GLU A 60 13.05 6.60 -6.98
CA GLU A 60 12.83 7.10 -8.35
C GLU A 60 12.28 8.53 -8.35
N THR A 61 11.37 8.86 -7.44
CA THR A 61 10.68 10.15 -7.44
C THR A 61 11.33 11.20 -6.56
N GLY A 62 12.17 10.81 -5.60
CA GLY A 62 12.77 11.67 -4.59
C GLY A 62 11.80 12.19 -3.51
N ASP A 63 10.52 12.34 -3.83
CA ASP A 63 9.45 12.70 -2.89
C ASP A 63 8.12 12.05 -3.29
N ILE A 64 7.29 11.72 -2.30
CA ILE A 64 5.92 11.21 -2.46
C ILE A 64 4.99 12.09 -1.62
N ALA A 65 4.12 12.85 -2.27
CA ALA A 65 3.25 13.81 -1.59
C ALA A 65 2.19 13.13 -0.72
N ARG A 66 1.58 12.04 -1.22
CA ARG A 66 0.60 11.21 -0.49
C ARG A 66 0.66 9.75 -0.97
N THR A 67 0.28 8.85 -0.08
CA THR A 67 0.04 7.44 -0.39
C THR A 67 -1.35 7.05 0.08
N TRP A 68 -2.14 6.44 -0.79
CA TRP A 68 -3.45 5.89 -0.45
C TRP A 68 -3.37 4.37 -0.45
N LEU A 69 -3.90 3.75 0.60
CA LEU A 69 -4.06 2.30 0.71
C LEU A 69 -5.53 1.94 0.61
N GLY A 70 -5.84 0.86 -0.10
CA GLY A 70 -7.19 0.43 -0.38
C GLY A 70 -7.38 -1.08 -0.33
N GLY A 71 -8.58 -1.46 -0.80
CA GLY A 71 -9.03 -2.83 -0.97
C GLY A 71 -8.87 -3.74 0.24
N SER A 72 -8.52 -4.99 -0.01
CA SER A 72 -8.73 -6.06 0.97
C SER A 72 -7.77 -5.99 2.16
N PHE A 73 -6.60 -5.38 1.99
CA PHE A 73 -5.62 -5.19 3.05
C PHE A 73 -6.14 -4.33 4.21
N VAL A 74 -6.90 -3.26 3.90
CA VAL A 74 -7.50 -2.34 4.91
C VAL A 74 -8.90 -2.78 5.36
N SER A 75 -9.23 -4.07 5.21
CA SER A 75 -10.49 -4.68 5.65
C SER A 75 -10.26 -5.73 6.75
N ALA A 76 -11.33 -6.40 7.19
CA ALA A 76 -11.29 -7.52 8.13
C ALA A 76 -10.86 -8.86 7.49
N LYS A 77 -10.57 -8.91 6.18
CA LYS A 77 -10.10 -10.14 5.51
C LYS A 77 -8.82 -10.63 6.17
N LEU A 78 -8.80 -11.85 6.72
CA LEU A 78 -7.63 -12.34 7.46
C LEU A 78 -6.39 -12.42 6.58
N ASP A 79 -6.54 -12.97 5.38
CA ASP A 79 -5.46 -13.14 4.40
C ASP A 79 -5.75 -12.37 3.10
N PRO A 80 -5.42 -11.07 3.03
CA PRO A 80 -5.40 -10.34 1.76
C PRO A 80 -4.35 -10.92 0.81
N GLY A 81 -4.59 -10.79 -0.50
CA GLY A 81 -3.69 -11.33 -1.52
C GLY A 81 -2.58 -10.35 -1.92
N ASP A 82 -2.89 -9.06 -1.87
CA ASP A 82 -2.00 -7.94 -2.22
C ASP A 82 -2.34 -6.67 -1.40
N ILE A 83 -1.67 -5.56 -1.74
CA ILE A 83 -1.96 -4.22 -1.22
C ILE A 83 -2.27 -3.30 -2.39
N ASP A 84 -3.52 -2.83 -2.46
CA ASP A 84 -3.89 -1.75 -3.37
C ASP A 84 -3.28 -0.42 -2.90
N VAL A 85 -2.37 0.14 -3.70
CA VAL A 85 -1.70 1.40 -3.39
C VAL A 85 -1.82 2.40 -4.54
N THR A 86 -1.99 3.68 -4.20
CA THR A 86 -1.82 4.80 -5.13
C THR A 86 -0.83 5.80 -4.55
N TYR A 87 0.22 6.10 -5.31
CA TYR A 87 1.17 7.16 -4.99
C TYR A 87 0.77 8.45 -5.71
N LEU A 88 0.72 9.55 -4.97
CA LEU A 88 0.45 10.88 -5.51
C LEU A 88 1.73 11.70 -5.40
N LEU A 89 2.20 12.20 -6.54
CA LEU A 89 3.37 13.06 -6.65
C LEU A 89 2.92 14.52 -6.85
N HIS A 90 3.77 15.46 -6.47
CA HIS A 90 3.63 16.82 -6.95
C HIS A 90 3.95 16.86 -8.45
N SER A 91 3.20 17.65 -9.24
CA SER A 91 3.39 17.67 -10.70
C SER A 91 4.83 18.02 -11.10
N HIS A 92 5.45 18.98 -10.41
CA HIS A 92 6.84 19.36 -10.68
C HIS A 92 7.87 18.26 -10.40
N VAL A 93 7.55 17.30 -9.51
CA VAL A 93 8.39 16.13 -9.28
C VAL A 93 8.29 15.19 -10.47
N TYR A 94 7.06 14.89 -10.90
CA TYR A 94 6.81 14.03 -12.06
C TYR A 94 7.40 14.62 -13.36
N ASP A 95 7.21 15.91 -13.59
CA ASP A 95 7.70 16.62 -14.79
C ASP A 95 9.24 16.67 -14.86
N ALA A 96 9.93 16.48 -13.73
CA ALA A 96 11.38 16.49 -13.64
C ALA A 96 12.01 15.10 -13.80
N LEU A 97 11.21 14.03 -13.85
CA LEU A 97 11.71 12.67 -14.03
C LEU A 97 12.32 12.50 -15.42
N ASP A 98 13.47 11.83 -15.48
CA ASP A 98 14.04 11.43 -16.75
C ASP A 98 13.31 10.20 -17.33
N ARG A 99 13.71 9.83 -18.55
CA ARG A 99 13.07 8.71 -19.25
C ARG A 99 13.26 7.38 -18.53
N ASP A 100 14.41 7.17 -17.88
CA ASP A 100 14.74 5.90 -17.26
C ASP A 100 13.92 5.72 -15.98
N SER A 101 13.75 6.77 -15.18
CA SER A 101 12.84 6.77 -14.02
C SER A 101 11.38 6.58 -14.43
N LEU A 102 10.93 7.20 -15.52
CA LEU A 102 9.56 6.99 -16.03
C LEU A 102 9.33 5.53 -16.45
N VAL A 103 10.31 4.89 -17.11
CA VAL A 103 10.23 3.46 -17.47
C VAL A 103 10.25 2.58 -16.21
N SER A 104 11.12 2.89 -15.25
CA SER A 104 11.19 2.18 -13.95
C SER A 104 9.85 2.24 -13.20
N LEU A 105 9.18 3.40 -13.19
CA LEU A 105 7.86 3.56 -12.58
C LEU A 105 6.76 2.82 -13.34
N ASP A 106 6.79 2.80 -14.67
CA ASP A 106 5.82 2.04 -15.48
C ASP A 106 5.94 0.52 -15.18
N ASP A 107 7.17 0.02 -15.17
CA ASP A 107 7.55 -1.34 -14.79
C ASP A 107 7.02 -1.73 -13.40
N LEU A 108 7.12 -0.84 -12.41
CA LEU A 108 6.60 -1.05 -11.05
C LEU A 108 5.07 -1.13 -10.99
N THR A 109 4.37 -0.68 -12.02
CA THR A 109 2.91 -0.85 -12.14
C THR A 109 2.52 -2.04 -13.03
N ASP A 110 3.47 -2.62 -13.75
CA ASP A 110 3.24 -3.81 -14.56
C ASP A 110 3.18 -5.07 -13.70
N ARG A 111 2.07 -5.79 -13.84
CA ARG A 111 1.82 -7.04 -13.11
C ARG A 111 2.91 -8.08 -13.38
N SER A 112 3.28 -8.29 -14.63
CA SER A 112 4.18 -9.37 -15.03
C SER A 112 5.57 -9.09 -14.46
N TRP A 113 6.02 -7.85 -14.58
CA TRP A 113 7.27 -7.38 -14.03
C TRP A 113 7.36 -7.57 -12.51
N CYS A 114 6.28 -7.25 -11.79
CA CYS A 114 6.19 -7.43 -10.34
C CYS A 114 6.25 -8.91 -9.94
N VAL A 115 5.49 -9.77 -10.61
CA VAL A 115 5.49 -11.22 -10.34
C VAL A 115 6.86 -11.84 -10.62
N GLU A 116 7.53 -11.46 -11.70
CA GLU A 116 8.90 -11.92 -12.02
C GLU A 116 9.92 -11.55 -10.94
N ARG A 117 9.64 -10.48 -10.17
CA ARG A 117 10.47 -10.03 -9.04
C ARG A 117 9.97 -10.53 -7.68
N GLY A 118 9.03 -11.46 -7.69
CA GLY A 118 8.53 -12.14 -6.49
C GLY A 118 7.53 -11.34 -5.67
N MET A 119 6.91 -10.29 -6.25
CA MET A 119 5.84 -9.54 -5.60
C MET A 119 4.49 -10.28 -5.74
N ARG A 120 3.65 -10.17 -4.71
CA ARG A 120 2.30 -10.73 -4.65
C ARG A 120 1.31 -9.74 -5.27
N ILE A 121 0.65 -10.18 -6.34
CA ILE A 121 -0.44 -9.46 -7.00
C ILE A 121 -1.56 -10.47 -7.27
N ASP A 122 -2.79 -10.17 -6.83
CA ASP A 122 -3.92 -11.07 -7.04
C ASP A 122 -4.18 -11.30 -8.53
N ALA A 123 -4.43 -12.55 -8.93
CA ALA A 123 -5.03 -12.86 -10.23
C ALA A 123 -6.49 -12.43 -10.19
N THR A 124 -6.81 -11.29 -10.79
CA THR A 124 -8.19 -10.92 -11.10
C THR A 124 -8.83 -11.95 -12.00
#